data_AF-A0AA97LID2-F1
#
_entry.id   AF-A0AA97LID2-F1
#
_cell.length_a   1.000
_cell.length_b   1.000
_cell.length_c   1.000
_cell.angle_alpha   90.00
_cell.angle_beta   90.00
_cell.angle_gamma   90.00
#
_symmetry.space_group_name_H-M   'P 1'
#
loop_
_entity.id
_entity.type
_entity.pdbx_description
1 polymer ?
#
loop_
_entity_poly.entity_id
_entity_poly.type
_entity_poly.pdbx_seq_one_letter_code
_entity_poly.pdbx_strand_id
1 'polypeptide(L)'
;MAGLGARSVLVTGANRGIGLELVRQLLSKPDSPQWLFACSREPDGERGQELRNLVSKHPNLVIVKLDATSPTSIKDAAVCVENHLKGSGLNLLINNAGVFKDVALDAVDVEDMISGYKINVIGPLLVSQAALNMLTQCQSVEFKDFGILCTIVHPGWVKTEMGGQEADLTVDESVRGILDVLSKLSDEHNGAFISWKGNKMPW
;
A
#
# COMPACT_ATOMS: atom_id res chain seq x y z
N MET A 1 1.44 -2.14 -28.64
CA MET A 1 0.69 -2.47 -27.42
C MET A 1 0.93 -1.36 -26.43
N ALA A 2 -0.13 -0.81 -25.83
CA ALA A 2 0.02 0.23 -24.80
C ALA A 2 0.81 -0.36 -23.62
N GLY A 3 1.79 0.39 -23.14
CA GLY A 3 2.61 0.03 -21.98
C GLY A 3 1.81 -0.04 -20.68
N LEU A 4 2.42 -0.53 -19.60
CA LEU A 4 1.79 -0.62 -18.28
C LEU A 4 1.41 0.77 -17.72
N GLY A 5 2.09 1.84 -18.15
CA GLY A 5 1.78 3.23 -17.79
C GLY A 5 2.06 3.60 -16.32
N ALA A 6 2.30 2.63 -15.45
CA ALA A 6 2.60 2.83 -14.04
C ALA A 6 4.05 3.30 -13.82
N ARG A 7 4.25 4.45 -13.18
CA ARG A 7 5.58 4.99 -12.86
C ARG A 7 6.17 4.37 -11.59
N SER A 8 5.33 3.98 -10.64
CA SER A 8 5.74 3.35 -9.39
C SER A 8 4.93 2.08 -9.12
N VAL A 9 5.62 0.97 -8.87
CA VAL A 9 4.99 -0.36 -8.65
C VAL A 9 5.56 -0.99 -7.38
N LEU A 10 4.72 -1.58 -6.54
CA LEU A 10 5.13 -2.36 -5.38
C LEU A 10 4.65 -3.81 -5.51
N VAL A 11 5.54 -4.77 -5.30
CA VAL A 11 5.24 -6.21 -5.36
C VAL A 11 5.56 -6.86 -4.02
N THR A 12 4.55 -7.41 -3.35
CA THR A 12 4.74 -8.17 -2.11
C THR A 12 5.28 -9.58 -2.39
N GLY A 13 6.19 -10.10 -1.55
CA GLY A 13 6.73 -11.46 -1.71
C GLY A 13 7.54 -11.65 -2.99
N ALA A 14 8.39 -10.68 -3.32
CA ALA A 14 9.08 -10.57 -4.60
C ALA A 14 10.45 -11.29 -4.65
N ASN A 15 10.85 -12.01 -3.61
CA ASN A 15 12.19 -12.57 -3.50
C ASN A 15 12.36 -13.93 -4.20
N ARG A 16 11.27 -14.56 -4.65
CA ARG A 16 11.25 -15.84 -5.39
C ARG A 16 9.94 -16.01 -6.16
N GLY A 17 9.85 -17.07 -6.96
CA GLY A 17 8.62 -17.50 -7.62
C GLY A 17 8.00 -16.41 -8.49
N ILE A 18 6.67 -16.30 -8.47
CA ILE A 18 5.91 -15.36 -9.30
C ILE A 18 6.32 -13.91 -9.02
N GLY A 19 6.47 -13.53 -7.75
CA GLY A 19 6.86 -12.16 -7.39
C GLY A 19 8.22 -11.75 -7.95
N LEU A 20 9.22 -12.64 -7.91
CA LEU A 20 10.54 -12.37 -8.50
C LEU A 20 10.49 -12.28 -10.02
N GLU A 21 9.68 -13.13 -10.65
CA GLU A 21 9.52 -13.11 -12.10
C GLU A 21 8.79 -11.85 -12.58
N LEU A 22 7.74 -11.41 -11.85
CA LEU A 22 7.11 -10.11 -12.07
C LEU A 22 8.14 -8.99 -12.03
N VAL A 23 9.02 -8.99 -11.02
CA VAL A 23 10.09 -8.00 -10.92
C VAL A 23 11.01 -8.02 -12.14
N ARG A 24 11.51 -9.19 -12.53
CA ARG A 24 12.40 -9.33 -13.69
C ARG A 24 11.74 -8.84 -14.97
N GLN A 25 10.49 -9.22 -15.21
CA GLN A 25 9.78 -8.82 -16.41
C GLN A 25 9.49 -7.32 -16.43
N LEU A 26 9.01 -6.76 -15.32
CA LEU A 26 8.77 -5.30 -15.20
C LEU A 26 10.03 -4.49 -15.48
N LEU A 27 11.20 -4.95 -15.00
CA LEU A 27 12.49 -4.30 -15.27
C LEU A 27 12.99 -4.46 -16.70
N SER A 28 12.60 -5.54 -17.38
CA SER A 28 13.02 -5.81 -18.77
C SER A 28 12.22 -5.05 -19.83
N LYS A 29 11.08 -4.47 -19.46
CA LYS A 29 10.21 -3.78 -20.41
C LYS A 29 10.79 -2.41 -20.82
N PRO A 30 10.60 -1.98 -22.08
CA PRO A 30 11.01 -0.64 -22.54
C PRO A 30 10.37 0.50 -21.73
N ASP A 31 9.17 0.27 -21.20
CA ASP A 31 8.39 1.15 -20.34
C ASP A 31 8.47 0.74 -18.86
N SER A 32 9.62 0.21 -18.42
CA SER A 32 9.88 -0.13 -17.01
C SER A 32 9.51 1.04 -16.10
N PRO A 33 8.90 0.77 -14.92
CA PRO A 33 8.54 1.83 -13.98
C PRO A 33 9.78 2.61 -13.53
N GLN A 34 9.58 3.90 -13.23
CA GLN A 34 10.57 4.76 -12.60
C GLN A 34 11.02 4.19 -11.25
N TRP A 35 10.09 3.59 -10.49
CA TRP A 35 10.38 2.92 -9.23
C TRP A 35 9.67 1.57 -9.15
N LEU A 36 10.44 0.52 -8.88
CA LEU A 36 9.92 -0.81 -8.58
C LEU A 36 10.34 -1.20 -7.17
N PHE A 37 9.37 -1.32 -6.26
CA PHE A 37 9.56 -1.75 -4.88
C PHE A 37 9.34 -3.26 -4.79
N ALA A 38 10.41 -4.01 -4.57
CA ALA A 38 10.37 -5.45 -4.40
C ALA A 38 10.43 -5.80 -2.91
N CYS A 39 9.34 -6.33 -2.38
CA CYS A 39 9.24 -6.61 -0.95
C CYS A 39 9.69 -8.02 -0.60
N SER A 40 10.45 -8.15 0.49
CA SER A 40 10.86 -9.42 1.08
C SER A 40 10.79 -9.35 2.60
N ARG A 41 10.47 -10.47 3.27
CA ARG A 41 10.51 -10.54 4.75
C ARG A 41 11.94 -10.44 5.29
N GLU A 42 12.87 -11.08 4.59
CA GLU A 42 14.28 -11.22 4.98
C GLU A 42 15.18 -10.83 3.80
N PRO A 43 15.21 -9.53 3.43
CA PRO A 43 15.93 -9.07 2.24
C PRO A 43 17.44 -9.24 2.33
N ASP A 44 18.01 -9.34 3.54
CA ASP A 44 19.45 -9.49 3.78
C ASP A 44 19.89 -10.95 3.91
N GLY A 45 18.94 -11.88 4.08
CA GLY A 45 19.22 -13.31 4.18
C GLY A 45 19.52 -13.96 2.83
N GLU A 46 19.77 -15.28 2.84
CA GLU A 46 20.04 -16.06 1.62
C GLU A 46 18.91 -15.93 0.59
N ARG A 47 17.65 -15.97 1.06
CA ARG A 47 16.46 -15.87 0.21
C ARG A 47 16.28 -14.50 -0.46
N GLY A 48 17.04 -13.48 -0.06
CA GLY A 48 17.06 -12.16 -0.69
C GLY A 48 18.14 -11.99 -1.75
N GLN A 49 19.04 -12.97 -1.93
CA GLN A 49 20.23 -12.83 -2.79
C GLN A 49 19.88 -12.48 -4.24
N GLU A 50 18.84 -13.09 -4.80
CA GLU A 50 18.41 -12.81 -6.18
C GLU A 50 17.97 -11.35 -6.37
N LEU A 51 17.23 -10.79 -5.41
CA LEU A 51 16.85 -9.37 -5.47
C LEU A 51 18.08 -8.46 -5.35
N ARG A 52 19.00 -8.76 -4.44
CA ARG A 52 20.24 -7.97 -4.29
C ARG A 52 21.09 -8.01 -5.57
N ASN A 53 21.15 -9.17 -6.23
CA ASN A 53 21.82 -9.31 -7.53
C ASN A 53 21.18 -8.43 -8.61
N LEU A 54 19.84 -8.33 -8.64
CA LEU A 54 19.13 -7.47 -9.59
C LEU A 54 19.35 -5.98 -9.33
N VAL A 55 19.38 -5.54 -8.07
CA VAL A 55 19.60 -4.12 -7.72
C VAL A 55 20.91 -3.60 -8.31
N SER A 56 21.97 -4.41 -8.35
CA SER A 56 23.25 -4.00 -8.95
C SER A 56 23.17 -3.66 -10.45
N LYS A 57 22.13 -4.13 -11.14
CA LYS A 57 21.90 -3.93 -12.59
C LYS A 57 20.76 -2.95 -12.87
N HIS A 58 19.93 -2.66 -11.87
CA HIS A 58 18.68 -1.92 -12.03
C HIS A 58 18.55 -0.86 -10.93
N PRO A 59 19.01 0.39 -11.15
CA PRO A 59 18.99 1.44 -10.13
C PRO A 59 17.56 1.89 -9.75
N ASN A 60 16.55 1.55 -10.56
CA ASN A 60 15.14 1.79 -10.28
C ASN A 60 14.49 0.70 -9.40
N LEU A 61 15.20 -0.39 -9.08
CA LEU A 61 14.74 -1.43 -8.16
C LEU A 61 15.11 -1.09 -6.72
N VAL A 62 14.11 -1.01 -5.85
CA VAL A 62 14.28 -0.77 -4.42
C VAL A 62 13.79 -1.99 -3.65
N ILE A 63 14.65 -2.57 -2.80
CA ILE A 63 14.24 -3.68 -1.92
C ILE A 63 13.63 -3.09 -0.66
N VAL A 64 12.43 -3.56 -0.30
CA VAL A 64 11.71 -3.11 0.91
C VAL A 64 11.50 -4.29 1.83
N LYS A 65 11.89 -4.16 3.10
CA LYS A 65 11.57 -5.17 4.11
C LYS A 65 10.07 -5.11 4.43
N LEU A 66 9.36 -6.21 4.23
CA LEU A 66 7.93 -6.28 4.52
C LEU A 66 7.52 -7.69 4.97
N ASP A 67 7.01 -7.78 6.18
CA ASP A 67 6.18 -8.87 6.66
C ASP A 67 4.71 -8.45 6.67
N ALA A 68 3.92 -9.03 5.76
CA ALA A 68 2.50 -8.73 5.62
C ALA A 68 1.65 -9.14 6.82
N THR A 69 2.20 -9.89 7.78
CA THR A 69 1.51 -10.25 9.02
C THR A 69 1.81 -9.31 10.20
N SER A 70 2.74 -8.37 10.02
CA SER A 70 3.19 -7.46 11.07
C SER A 70 2.76 -6.02 10.74
N PRO A 71 1.80 -5.44 11.48
CA PRO A 71 1.37 -4.05 11.28
C PRO A 71 2.54 -3.05 11.35
N THR A 72 3.49 -3.27 12.26
CA THR A 72 4.70 -2.44 12.37
C THR A 72 5.55 -2.55 11.10
N SER A 73 5.78 -3.78 10.60
CA SER A 73 6.53 -3.95 9.35
C SER A 73 5.85 -3.32 8.15
N ILE A 74 4.50 -3.37 8.08
CA ILE A 74 3.72 -2.73 7.02
C ILE A 74 3.88 -1.21 7.09
N LYS A 75 3.78 -0.63 8.30
CA LYS A 75 3.97 0.82 8.50
C LYS A 75 5.37 1.26 8.11
N ASP A 76 6.40 0.55 8.54
CA ASP A 76 7.79 0.87 8.21
C ASP A 76 8.05 0.79 6.70
N ALA A 77 7.46 -0.22 6.03
CA ALA A 77 7.52 -0.35 4.59
C ALA A 77 6.83 0.82 3.87
N ALA A 78 5.64 1.24 4.32
CA ALA A 78 4.93 2.38 3.76
C ALA A 78 5.77 3.66 3.88
N VAL A 79 6.33 3.95 5.06
CA VAL A 79 7.22 5.10 5.28
C VAL A 79 8.45 5.04 4.37
N CYS A 80 9.06 3.87 4.21
CA CYS A 80 10.21 3.68 3.33
C CYS A 80 9.87 4.02 1.85
N VAL A 81 8.70 3.56 1.39
CA VAL A 81 8.20 3.79 0.02
C VAL A 81 7.82 5.25 -0.18
N GLU A 82 7.11 5.87 0.76
CA GLU A 82 6.75 7.29 0.73
C GLU A 82 7.97 8.20 0.66
N ASN A 83 8.99 7.93 1.47
CA ASN A 83 10.25 8.67 1.48
C ASN A 83 10.98 8.61 0.13
N HIS A 84 10.91 7.47 -0.57
CA HIS A 84 11.44 7.34 -1.93
C HIS A 84 10.60 8.12 -2.95
N LEU A 85 9.28 8.06 -2.83
CA LEU A 85 8.36 8.66 -3.80
C LEU A 85 8.24 10.18 -3.66
N LYS A 86 8.54 10.75 -2.49
CA LYS A 86 8.52 12.21 -2.23
C LYS A 86 7.23 12.89 -2.71
N GLY A 87 6.09 12.25 -2.48
CA GLY A 87 4.77 12.74 -2.90
C GLY A 87 4.37 12.43 -4.35
N SER A 88 5.13 11.61 -5.09
CA SER A 88 4.75 11.19 -6.44
C SER A 88 3.63 10.13 -6.48
N GLY A 89 3.37 9.48 -5.34
CA GLY A 89 2.38 8.42 -5.18
C GLY A 89 2.82 7.05 -5.72
N LEU A 90 2.09 6.00 -5.33
CA LEU A 90 2.28 4.61 -5.76
C LEU A 90 1.20 4.26 -6.80
N ASN A 91 1.59 4.00 -8.06
CA ASN A 91 0.62 3.75 -9.13
C ASN A 91 0.00 2.34 -9.06
N LEU A 92 0.77 1.33 -8.68
CA LEU A 92 0.34 -0.07 -8.69
C LEU A 92 0.85 -0.83 -7.46
N LEU A 93 -0.09 -1.47 -6.75
CA LEU A 93 0.20 -2.43 -5.69
C LEU A 93 -0.15 -3.84 -6.18
N ILE A 94 0.79 -4.77 -6.08
CA ILE A 94 0.60 -6.19 -6.36
C ILE A 94 0.74 -6.99 -5.07
N ASN A 95 -0.39 -7.37 -4.48
CA ASN A 95 -0.45 -8.29 -3.35
C ASN A 95 -0.22 -9.73 -3.83
N ASN A 96 1.05 -10.11 -3.98
CA ASN A 96 1.48 -11.43 -4.45
C ASN A 96 1.94 -12.36 -3.31
N ALA A 97 2.39 -11.83 -2.17
CA ALA A 97 2.81 -12.63 -1.04
C ALA A 97 1.68 -13.57 -0.59
N GLY A 98 1.98 -14.87 -0.52
CA GLY A 98 1.02 -15.88 -0.11
C GLY A 98 1.68 -17.18 0.30
N VAL A 99 0.95 -17.97 1.05
CA VAL A 99 1.33 -19.33 1.45
C VAL A 99 0.21 -20.31 1.15
N PHE A 100 0.58 -21.55 0.89
CA PHE A 100 -0.37 -22.65 0.79
C PHE A 100 0.24 -23.83 1.54
N LYS A 101 -0.57 -24.50 2.35
CA LYS A 101 -0.18 -25.73 3.04
C LYS A 101 -1.10 -26.83 2.55
N ASP A 102 -0.51 -27.83 1.91
CA ASP A 102 -1.23 -29.00 1.41
C ASP A 102 -1.41 -30.00 2.55
N VAL A 103 -2.62 -30.08 3.10
CA VAL A 103 -2.96 -30.96 4.22
C VAL A 103 -4.31 -31.62 3.98
N ALA A 104 -4.43 -32.89 4.32
CA ALA A 104 -5.71 -33.59 4.33
C ALA A 104 -6.64 -33.00 5.40
N LEU A 105 -7.96 -33.08 5.18
CA LEU A 105 -8.96 -32.43 6.04
C LEU A 105 -8.88 -32.86 7.51
N ASP A 106 -8.57 -34.13 7.76
CA ASP A 106 -8.43 -34.73 9.09
C ASP A 106 -7.09 -34.40 9.78
N ALA A 107 -6.14 -33.85 9.03
CA ALA A 107 -4.83 -33.40 9.52
C ALA A 107 -4.69 -31.87 9.55
N VAL A 108 -5.79 -31.13 9.33
CA VAL A 108 -5.79 -29.66 9.41
C VAL A 108 -5.55 -29.23 10.85
N ASP A 109 -4.54 -28.38 11.02
CA ASP A 109 -4.26 -27.70 12.28
C ASP A 109 -4.82 -26.27 12.27
N VAL A 110 -5.36 -25.84 13.42
CA VAL A 110 -6.00 -24.52 13.57
C VAL A 110 -4.98 -23.39 13.41
N GLU A 111 -3.76 -23.55 13.91
CA GLU A 111 -2.72 -22.52 13.79
C GLU A 111 -2.26 -22.36 12.33
N ASP A 112 -2.21 -23.46 11.57
CA ASP A 112 -1.95 -23.41 10.14
C ASP A 112 -3.03 -22.64 9.38
N MET A 113 -4.31 -22.88 9.71
CA MET A 113 -5.45 -22.17 9.11
C MET A 113 -5.42 -20.69 9.44
N ILE A 114 -5.20 -20.34 10.71
CA ILE A 114 -5.08 -18.95 11.16
C ILE A 114 -3.90 -18.27 10.47
N SER A 115 -2.76 -18.94 10.38
CA SER A 115 -1.56 -18.43 9.71
C SER A 115 -1.80 -18.18 8.22
N GLY A 116 -2.41 -19.14 7.52
CA GLY A 116 -2.79 -18.99 6.12
C GLY A 116 -3.76 -17.83 5.89
N TYR A 117 -4.79 -17.69 6.74
CA TYR A 117 -5.75 -16.59 6.65
C TYR A 117 -5.09 -15.22 6.93
N LYS A 118 -4.21 -15.14 7.94
CA LYS A 118 -3.45 -13.93 8.24
C LYS A 118 -2.60 -13.48 7.05
N ILE A 119 -1.86 -14.41 6.43
CA ILE A 119 -0.95 -14.08 5.32
C ILE A 119 -1.72 -13.76 4.04
N ASN A 120 -2.71 -14.57 3.68
CA ASN A 120 -3.34 -14.48 2.36
C ASN A 120 -4.53 -13.52 2.30
N VAL A 121 -5.14 -13.16 3.44
CA VAL A 121 -6.35 -12.34 3.49
C VAL A 121 -6.11 -11.05 4.26
N ILE A 122 -5.70 -11.16 5.53
CA ILE A 122 -5.52 -9.99 6.39
C ILE A 122 -4.32 -9.16 5.92
N GLY A 123 -3.21 -9.80 5.53
CA GLY A 123 -2.02 -9.11 5.03
C GLY A 123 -2.29 -8.20 3.84
N PRO A 124 -2.89 -8.70 2.73
CA PRO A 124 -3.28 -7.87 1.60
C PRO A 124 -4.20 -6.70 1.98
N LEU A 125 -5.15 -6.90 2.90
CA LEU A 125 -6.02 -5.84 3.41
C LEU A 125 -5.18 -4.73 4.07
N LEU A 126 -4.33 -5.10 5.04
CA LEU A 126 -3.53 -4.12 5.80
C LEU A 126 -2.50 -3.40 4.92
N VAL A 127 -1.85 -4.11 3.99
CA VAL A 127 -0.91 -3.51 3.03
C VAL A 127 -1.65 -2.53 2.11
N SER A 128 -2.86 -2.88 1.66
CA SER A 128 -3.67 -1.99 0.81
C SER A 128 -4.15 -0.75 1.58
N GLN A 129 -4.51 -0.90 2.86
CA GLN A 129 -4.85 0.23 3.74
C GLN A 129 -3.67 1.19 3.90
N ALA A 130 -2.47 0.67 4.14
CA ALA A 130 -1.26 1.48 4.25
C ALA A 130 -0.88 2.16 2.92
N ALA A 131 -1.18 1.53 1.78
CA ALA A 131 -0.88 2.07 0.45
C ALA A 131 -1.95 3.03 -0.10
N LEU A 132 -3.15 3.09 0.49
CA LEU A 132 -4.30 3.87 -0.01
C LEU A 132 -3.97 5.34 -0.23
N ASN A 133 -3.16 5.87 0.67
CA ASN A 133 -2.67 7.25 0.70
C ASN A 133 -1.79 7.56 -0.51
N MET A 134 -0.83 6.68 -0.78
CA MET A 134 0.04 6.77 -1.95
C MET A 134 -0.71 6.57 -3.27
N LEU A 135 -1.75 5.72 -3.29
CA LEU A 135 -2.61 5.53 -4.47
C LEU A 135 -3.46 6.78 -4.75
N THR A 136 -3.99 7.42 -3.71
CA THR A 136 -4.77 8.66 -3.84
C THR A 136 -3.87 9.83 -4.27
N GLN A 137 -2.62 9.89 -3.80
CA GLN A 137 -1.63 10.84 -4.28
C GLN A 137 -1.39 10.72 -5.80
N CYS A 138 -1.38 9.51 -6.38
CA CYS A 138 -1.28 9.37 -7.83
C CYS A 138 -2.45 10.01 -8.56
N GLN A 139 -3.70 9.79 -8.09
CA GLN A 139 -4.89 10.42 -8.67
C GLN A 139 -4.81 11.95 -8.57
N SER A 140 -4.36 12.44 -7.43
CA SER A 140 -4.10 13.86 -7.15
C SER A 140 -3.12 14.49 -8.14
N VAL A 141 -2.03 13.80 -8.47
CA VAL A 141 -0.99 14.28 -9.40
C VAL A 141 -1.45 14.16 -10.84
N GLU A 142 -2.04 13.03 -11.22
CA GLU A 142 -2.49 12.74 -12.59
C GLU A 142 -3.68 13.60 -13.00
N PHE A 143 -4.56 13.94 -12.06
CA PHE A 143 -5.71 14.80 -12.35
C PHE A 143 -5.50 16.29 -12.05
N LYS A 144 -4.31 16.67 -11.54
CA LYS A 144 -3.96 18.08 -11.30
C LYS A 144 -4.06 18.91 -12.58
N ASP A 145 -3.55 18.40 -13.69
CA ASP A 145 -3.55 19.10 -14.98
C ASP A 145 -4.96 19.21 -15.60
N PHE A 146 -5.93 18.49 -15.04
CA PHE A 146 -7.34 18.55 -15.40
C PHE A 146 -8.18 19.40 -14.41
N GLY A 147 -7.55 20.01 -13.40
CA GLY A 147 -8.24 20.81 -12.39
C GLY A 147 -9.06 19.99 -11.38
N ILE A 148 -8.75 18.70 -11.20
CA ILE A 148 -9.44 17.81 -10.26
C ILE A 148 -8.57 17.62 -9.02
N LEU A 149 -9.12 17.96 -7.87
CA LEU A 149 -8.48 17.82 -6.56
C LEU A 149 -8.86 16.48 -5.92
N CYS A 150 -7.86 15.71 -5.47
CA CYS A 150 -8.08 14.43 -4.75
C CYS A 150 -7.48 14.51 -3.34
N THR A 151 -8.27 14.17 -2.32
CA THR A 151 -7.83 14.21 -0.91
C THR A 151 -8.53 13.11 -0.12
N ILE A 152 -7.94 12.67 0.99
CA ILE A 152 -8.52 11.64 1.87
C ILE A 152 -9.02 12.32 3.15
N VAL A 153 -10.30 12.15 3.47
CA VAL A 153 -10.89 12.68 4.71
C VAL A 153 -11.17 11.54 5.69
N HIS A 154 -10.48 11.53 6.83
CA HIS A 154 -10.79 10.64 7.95
C HIS A 154 -12.04 11.16 8.69
N PRO A 155 -13.15 10.40 8.74
CA PRO A 155 -14.43 10.88 9.26
C PRO A 155 -14.47 11.04 10.78
N GLY A 156 -13.45 10.58 11.50
CA GLY A 156 -13.48 10.40 12.95
C GLY A 156 -13.95 8.99 13.30
N TRP A 157 -14.07 8.67 14.59
CA TRP A 157 -14.67 7.40 15.02
C TRP A 157 -16.18 7.65 15.24
N VAL A 158 -17.00 7.18 14.30
CA VAL A 158 -18.39 7.62 14.16
C VAL A 158 -19.38 6.53 14.60
N LYS A 159 -20.41 6.92 15.37
CA LYS A 159 -21.52 6.07 15.84
C LYS A 159 -22.36 5.52 14.69
N THR A 160 -21.91 4.40 14.13
CA THR A 160 -22.52 3.65 13.03
C THR A 160 -22.52 2.16 13.40
N GLU A 161 -23.13 1.30 12.60
CA GLU A 161 -23.02 -0.17 12.78
C GLU A 161 -21.55 -0.63 12.77
N MET A 162 -20.70 0.06 11.98
CA MET A 162 -19.27 -0.23 11.88
C MET A 162 -18.45 0.36 13.06
N GLY A 163 -18.80 1.56 13.52
CA GLY A 163 -18.06 2.24 14.60
C GLY A 163 -18.48 1.83 16.01
N GLY A 164 -19.65 1.19 16.16
CA GLY A 164 -20.21 0.82 17.46
C GLY A 164 -20.80 2.02 18.23
N GLN A 165 -21.45 1.73 19.37
CA GLN A 165 -22.08 2.77 20.20
C GLN A 165 -21.09 3.58 21.04
N GLU A 166 -19.88 3.03 21.25
CA GLU A 166 -18.78 3.65 22.01
C GLU A 166 -17.98 4.70 21.20
N ALA A 167 -18.27 4.82 19.90
CA ALA A 167 -17.66 5.84 19.06
C ALA A 167 -17.87 7.25 19.62
N ASP A 168 -16.86 8.10 19.53
CA ASP A 168 -16.84 9.42 20.17
C ASP A 168 -17.58 10.50 19.38
N LEU A 169 -17.94 10.21 18.12
CA LEU A 169 -18.60 11.15 17.23
C LEU A 169 -19.99 10.68 16.76
N THR A 170 -20.96 11.58 16.70
CA THR A 170 -22.22 11.29 15.97
C THR A 170 -22.00 11.38 14.45
N VAL A 171 -22.89 10.73 13.68
CA VAL A 171 -22.90 10.82 12.21
C VAL A 171 -23.05 12.28 11.76
N ASP A 172 -23.91 13.04 12.42
CA ASP A 172 -24.16 14.45 12.11
C ASP A 172 -22.92 15.33 12.31
N GLU A 173 -22.20 15.17 13.42
CA GLU A 173 -20.95 15.92 13.69
C GLU A 173 -19.84 15.58 12.68
N SER A 174 -19.70 14.29 12.34
CA SER A 174 -18.74 13.83 11.33
C SER A 174 -19.00 14.50 9.98
N VAL A 175 -20.25 14.40 9.51
CA VAL A 175 -20.65 14.89 8.19
C VAL A 175 -20.55 16.42 8.13
N ARG A 176 -20.98 17.15 9.17
CA ARG A 176 -20.81 18.61 9.23
C ARG A 176 -19.35 19.02 9.12
N GLY A 177 -18.45 18.33 9.83
CA GLY A 177 -17.01 18.59 9.75
C GLY A 177 -16.43 18.29 8.37
N ILE A 178 -16.80 17.14 7.79
CA ILE A 178 -16.39 16.77 6.43
C ILE A 178 -16.84 17.84 5.44
N LEU A 179 -18.10 18.30 5.50
CA LEU A 179 -18.60 19.34 4.60
C LEU A 179 -17.85 20.67 4.75
N ASP A 180 -17.50 21.06 5.98
CA ASP A 180 -16.68 22.25 6.22
C ASP A 180 -15.27 22.09 5.62
N VAL A 181 -14.64 20.92 5.78
CA VAL A 181 -13.36 20.58 5.15
C VAL A 181 -13.46 20.66 3.63
N LEU A 182 -14.47 20.02 3.04
CA LEU A 182 -14.69 20.02 1.59
C LEU A 182 -14.82 21.44 1.02
N SER A 183 -15.47 22.35 1.76
CA SER A 183 -15.67 23.75 1.33
C SER A 183 -14.37 24.59 1.30
N LYS A 184 -13.32 24.12 1.98
CA LYS A 184 -12.05 24.83 2.15
C LYS A 184 -10.89 24.17 1.40
N LEU A 185 -11.16 23.08 0.66
CA LEU A 185 -10.13 22.38 -0.08
C LEU A 185 -9.51 23.30 -1.14
N SER A 186 -8.19 23.18 -1.24
CA SER A 186 -7.33 23.96 -2.11
C SER A 186 -6.16 23.07 -2.55
N ASP A 187 -5.31 23.57 -3.44
CA ASP A 187 -4.13 22.85 -3.92
C ASP A 187 -3.21 22.36 -2.78
N GLU A 188 -3.21 23.02 -1.62
CA GLU A 188 -2.45 22.63 -0.43
C GLU A 188 -2.93 21.30 0.18
N HIS A 189 -4.18 20.91 -0.12
CA HIS A 189 -4.82 19.69 0.37
C HIS A 189 -4.77 18.54 -0.64
N ASN A 190 -4.24 18.81 -1.85
CA ASN A 190 -4.16 17.80 -2.89
C ASN A 190 -3.19 16.68 -2.50
N GLY A 191 -3.70 15.45 -2.43
CA GLY A 191 -2.96 14.28 -1.99
C GLY A 191 -2.73 14.18 -0.48
N ALA A 192 -3.33 15.06 0.34
CA ALA A 192 -3.17 15.02 1.79
C ALA A 192 -4.12 14.03 2.50
N PHE A 193 -3.71 13.55 3.68
CA PHE A 193 -4.62 12.98 4.68
C PHE A 193 -5.10 14.06 5.61
N ILE A 194 -6.41 14.22 5.74
CA ILE A 194 -6.99 15.24 6.62
C ILE A 194 -8.12 14.64 7.45
N SER A 195 -8.20 15.05 8.72
CA SER A 195 -9.33 14.67 9.58
C SER A 195 -10.58 15.46 9.22
N TRP A 196 -11.74 15.03 9.74
CA TRP A 196 -13.01 15.79 9.70
C TRP A 196 -12.92 17.22 10.29
N LYS A 197 -11.82 17.56 10.99
CA LYS A 197 -11.52 18.90 11.50
C LYS A 197 -10.59 19.72 10.60
N GLY A 198 -10.13 19.17 9.47
CA GLY A 198 -9.17 19.80 8.56
C GLY A 198 -7.71 19.67 8.97
N ASN A 199 -7.40 19.05 10.12
CA ASN A 199 -6.02 18.82 10.53
C ASN A 199 -5.37 17.76 9.65
N LYS A 200 -4.15 18.04 9.18
CA LYS A 200 -3.33 17.08 8.47
C LYS A 200 -2.97 15.91 9.39
N MET A 201 -3.31 14.71 8.96
CA MET A 201 -3.01 13.49 9.71
C MET A 201 -1.67 12.92 9.24
N PRO A 202 -0.85 12.37 10.15
CA PRO A 202 0.27 11.55 9.74
C PRO A 202 -0.30 10.33 8.99
N TRP A 203 0.39 9.92 7.93
CA TRP A 203 0.12 8.66 7.25
C TRP A 203 0.37 7.47 8.19
#